data_AF-A0A2N2Q1D7-F1
#
_entry.id   AF-A0A2N2Q1D7-F1
#
_cell.length_a   1.000
_cell.length_b   1.000
_cell.length_c   1.000
_cell.angle_alpha   90.00
_cell.angle_beta   90.00
_cell.angle_gamma   90.00
#
_symmetry.space_group_name_H-M   'P 1'
#
loop_
_entity.id
_entity.type
_entity.pdbx_description
1 polymer ?
#
loop_
_entity_poly.entity_id
_entity_poly.type
_entity_poly.pdbx_seq_one_letter_code
_entity_poly.pdbx_strand_id
1 'polypeptide(L)'
;MINKVKLVLALLLVAAGVAGFYFLAEHALVVRILAVLAGLAAAVVVLWMTPQGQAALSFTREAAAETRKVVWPTRKETVQTTVAVFALVVVVAIFLWIVDVGFLWMVEKLLGRSA
;
A
#
# COMPACT_ATOMS: atom_id res chain seq x y z
N MET A 1 -21.88 -20.37 -7.98
CA MET A 1 -21.31 -20.16 -9.34
C MET A 1 -21.77 -18.83 -9.97
N ILE A 2 -23.03 -18.42 -9.78
CA ILE A 2 -23.61 -17.16 -10.31
C ILE A 2 -22.79 -15.89 -9.99
N ASN A 3 -22.17 -15.79 -8.81
CA ASN A 3 -21.38 -14.61 -8.42
C ASN A 3 -20.06 -14.49 -9.19
N LYS A 4 -19.42 -15.62 -9.51
CA LYS A 4 -18.22 -15.63 -10.37
C LYS A 4 -18.58 -15.19 -11.78
N VAL A 5 -19.76 -15.59 -12.28
CA VAL A 5 -20.27 -15.18 -13.60
C VAL A 5 -20.52 -13.66 -13.65
N LYS A 6 -21.13 -13.07 -12.61
CA LYS A 6 -21.33 -11.61 -12.55
C LYS A 6 -20.02 -10.82 -12.52
N LEU A 7 -18.98 -11.35 -11.85
CA LEU A 7 -17.64 -10.74 -11.84
C LEU A 7 -16.96 -10.81 -13.20
N VAL A 8 -17.03 -11.97 -13.86
CA VAL A 8 -16.51 -12.13 -15.23
C VAL A 8 -17.27 -11.21 -16.19
N LEU A 9 -18.59 -11.08 -16.04
CA LEU A 9 -19.41 -10.15 -16.83
C LEU A 9 -19.03 -8.68 -16.61
N ALA A 10 -18.76 -8.27 -15.37
CA ALA A 10 -18.24 -6.93 -15.09
C ALA A 10 -16.89 -6.68 -15.77
N LEU A 11 -15.98 -7.65 -15.74
CA LEU A 11 -14.69 -7.57 -16.42
C LEU A 11 -14.86 -7.45 -17.95
N LEU A 12 -15.80 -8.21 -18.52
CA LEU A 12 -16.12 -8.16 -19.95
C LEU A 12 -16.78 -6.83 -20.35
N LEU A 13 -17.58 -6.21 -19.49
CA LEU A 13 -18.15 -4.88 -19.73
C LEU A 13 -17.07 -3.78 -19.76
N VAL A 14 -16.06 -3.86 -18.87
CA VAL A 14 -14.90 -2.96 -18.92
C VAL A 14 -14.11 -3.20 -20.21
N ALA A 15 -13.83 -4.46 -20.55
CA ALA A 15 -13.12 -4.82 -21.78
C ALA A 15 -13.89 -4.37 -23.04
N ALA A 16 -15.21 -4.45 -23.04
CA ALA A 16 -16.07 -3.96 -24.11
C ALA A 16 -16.05 -2.42 -24.21
N GLY A 17 -16.02 -1.70 -23.08
CA GLY A 17 -15.84 -0.24 -23.06
C GLY A 17 -14.48 0.19 -23.63
N VAL A 18 -13.41 -0.52 -23.28
CA VAL A 18 -12.06 -0.29 -23.82
C VAL A 18 -11.98 -0.70 -25.29
N ALA A 19 -12.58 -1.81 -25.71
CA ALA A 19 -12.65 -2.20 -27.12
C ALA A 19 -13.45 -1.18 -27.95
N GLY A 20 -14.55 -0.66 -27.40
CA GLY A 20 -15.33 0.43 -28.00
C GLY A 20 -14.49 1.68 -28.25
N PHE A 21 -13.52 1.99 -27.38
CA PHE A 21 -12.56 3.08 -27.61
C PHE A 21 -11.68 2.86 -28.85
N TYR A 22 -11.27 1.61 -29.11
CA TYR A 22 -10.45 1.24 -30.27
C TYR A 22 -11.24 1.17 -31.57
N PHE A 23 -12.49 0.67 -31.55
CA PHE A 23 -13.30 0.58 -32.77
C PHE A 23 -13.87 1.94 -33.21
N LEU A 24 -14.11 2.86 -32.28
CA LEU A 24 -14.56 4.23 -32.58
C LEU A 24 -13.38 5.19 -32.89
N ALA A 25 -12.30 4.64 -33.45
CA ALA A 25 -11.05 5.33 -33.77
C ALA A 25 -11.16 6.37 -34.89
N GLU A 26 -12.26 6.38 -35.65
CA GLU A 26 -12.50 7.37 -36.71
C GLU A 26 -13.42 8.52 -36.27
N HIS A 27 -14.04 8.45 -35.08
CA HIS A 27 -14.94 9.49 -34.58
C HIS A 27 -14.27 10.45 -33.58
N ALA A 28 -14.97 11.56 -33.32
CA ALA A 28 -14.56 12.61 -32.37
C ALA A 28 -14.25 12.05 -30.98
N LEU A 29 -13.21 12.62 -30.35
CA LEU A 29 -12.64 12.19 -29.06
C LEU A 29 -13.70 12.07 -27.94
N VAL A 30 -14.72 12.95 -27.96
CA VAL A 30 -15.82 12.97 -26.97
C VAL A 30 -16.60 11.65 -26.94
N VAL A 31 -16.91 11.07 -28.10
CA VAL A 31 -17.74 9.86 -28.18
C VAL A 31 -17.00 8.64 -27.60
N ARG A 32 -15.68 8.60 -27.76
CA ARG A 32 -14.83 7.55 -27.19
C ARG A 32 -14.78 7.59 -25.67
N ILE A 33 -14.60 8.79 -25.10
CA ILE A 33 -14.60 8.97 -23.65
C ILE A 33 -15.96 8.56 -23.07
N LEU A 34 -17.06 8.95 -23.72
CA LEU A 34 -18.40 8.57 -23.28
C LEU A 34 -18.63 7.04 -23.32
N ALA A 35 -18.13 6.34 -24.34
CA ALA A 35 -18.24 4.88 -24.43
C ALA A 35 -17.47 4.16 -23.30
N VAL A 36 -16.26 4.62 -22.97
CA VAL A 36 -15.47 4.07 -21.86
C VAL A 36 -16.12 4.38 -20.51
N LEU A 37 -16.61 5.61 -20.31
CA LEU A 37 -17.32 6.00 -19.09
C LEU A 37 -18.60 5.18 -18.90
N ALA A 38 -19.37 4.94 -19.96
CA ALA A 38 -20.56 4.10 -19.90
C ALA A 38 -20.22 2.65 -19.56
N GLY A 39 -19.17 2.08 -20.16
CA GLY A 39 -18.69 0.73 -19.86
C GLY A 39 -18.20 0.58 -18.41
N LEU A 40 -17.45 1.57 -17.92
CA LEU A 40 -17.02 1.63 -16.52
C LEU A 40 -18.20 1.76 -15.56
N ALA A 41 -19.14 2.65 -15.84
CA ALA A 41 -20.34 2.83 -15.02
C ALA A 41 -21.16 1.55 -14.94
N ALA A 42 -21.38 0.87 -16.07
CA ALA A 42 -22.07 -0.41 -16.12
C ALA A 42 -21.33 -1.49 -15.30
N ALA A 43 -20.00 -1.57 -15.40
CA ALA A 43 -19.21 -2.49 -14.62
C ALA A 43 -19.30 -2.21 -13.11
N VAL A 44 -19.24 -0.94 -12.69
CA VAL A 44 -19.40 -0.53 -11.29
C VAL A 44 -20.77 -0.91 -10.75
N VAL A 45 -21.85 -0.69 -11.51
CA VAL A 45 -23.20 -1.09 -11.13
C VAL A 45 -23.31 -2.60 -10.95
N VAL A 46 -22.75 -3.38 -11.87
CA VAL A 46 -22.73 -4.84 -11.76
C VAL A 46 -21.94 -5.29 -10.52
N LEU A 47 -20.78 -4.67 -10.24
CA LEU A 47 -19.97 -4.95 -9.06
C LEU A 47 -20.72 -4.66 -7.76
N TRP A 48 -21.46 -3.55 -7.65
CA TRP A 48 -22.28 -3.23 -6.47
C TRP A 48 -23.44 -4.21 -6.23
N MET A 49 -23.96 -4.85 -7.30
CA MET A 49 -24.98 -5.89 -7.19
C MET A 49 -24.39 -7.30 -6.91
N THR A 50 -23.06 -7.43 -6.82
CA THR A 50 -22.44 -8.70 -6.41
C THR A 50 -22.27 -8.76 -4.89
N PRO A 51 -22.39 -9.96 -4.28
CA PRO A 51 -22.17 -10.12 -2.84
C PRO A 51 -20.72 -9.77 -2.44
N GLN A 52 -19.74 -9.94 -3.33
CA GLN A 52 -18.37 -9.50 -3.09
C GLN A 52 -18.26 -7.97 -3.00
N GLY A 53 -18.96 -7.24 -3.87
CA GLY A 53 -18.98 -5.77 -3.82
C GLY A 53 -19.66 -5.22 -2.57
N GLN A 54 -20.77 -5.84 -2.16
CA GLN A 54 -21.46 -5.48 -0.90
C GLN A 54 -20.60 -5.81 0.33
N ALA A 55 -19.90 -6.95 0.33
CA ALA A 55 -18.98 -7.32 1.40
C ALA A 55 -17.78 -6.36 1.51
N ALA A 56 -17.25 -5.88 0.39
CA ALA A 56 -16.18 -4.87 0.42
C ALA A 56 -16.68 -3.54 1.01
N LEU A 57 -17.92 -3.14 0.71
CA LEU A 57 -18.54 -1.94 1.28
C LEU A 57 -18.81 -2.09 2.78
N SER A 58 -19.31 -3.25 3.23
CA SER A 58 -19.49 -3.52 4.66
C SER A 58 -18.14 -3.56 5.38
N PHE A 59 -17.14 -4.24 4.81
CA PHE A 59 -15.78 -4.28 5.34
C PHE A 59 -15.17 -2.88 5.50
N THR A 60 -15.36 -1.99 4.52
CA THR A 60 -14.85 -0.61 4.61
C THR A 60 -15.52 0.15 5.75
N ARG A 61 -16.83 -0.04 5.96
CA ARG A 61 -17.56 0.56 7.08
C ARG A 61 -17.11 0.00 8.43
N GLU A 62 -16.91 -1.31 8.51
CA GLU A 62 -16.39 -2.00 9.69
C GLU A 62 -14.97 -1.56 10.02
N ALA A 63 -14.09 -1.47 9.02
CA ALA A 63 -12.72 -0.98 9.18
C ALA A 63 -12.68 0.49 9.66
N ALA A 64 -13.57 1.34 9.14
CA ALA A 64 -13.71 2.71 9.62
C ALA A 64 -14.21 2.77 11.06
N ALA A 65 -15.13 1.88 11.46
CA ALA A 65 -15.61 1.78 12.82
C ALA A 65 -14.51 1.26 13.78
N GLU A 66 -13.69 0.30 13.35
CA GLU A 66 -12.59 -0.24 14.14
C GLU A 66 -11.45 0.78 14.30
N THR A 67 -11.15 1.54 13.25
CA THR A 67 -10.16 2.62 13.30
C THR A 67 -10.54 3.70 14.33
N ARG A 68 -11.84 3.89 14.61
CA ARG A 68 -12.30 4.80 15.67
C ARG A 68 -12.04 4.27 17.08
N LYS A 69 -11.89 2.96 17.25
CA LYS A 69 -11.54 2.34 18.54
C LYS A 69 -10.03 2.39 18.81
N VAL A 70 -9.22 2.69 17.81
CA VAL A 70 -7.78 2.84 17.96
C VAL A 70 -7.50 4.07 18.81
N VAL A 71 -6.97 3.84 20.00
CA VAL A 71 -6.47 4.90 20.87
C VAL A 71 -5.18 5.41 20.26
N TRP A 72 -5.22 6.61 19.69
CA TRP A 72 -4.02 7.25 19.17
C TRP A 72 -3.11 7.66 20.33
N PRO A 73 -1.81 7.35 20.24
CA PRO A 73 -0.88 7.62 21.33
C PRO A 73 -0.79 9.12 21.61
N THR A 74 -0.68 9.47 22.89
CA THR A 74 -0.46 10.86 23.27
C THR A 74 0.97 11.27 22.90
N ARG A 75 1.22 12.58 22.73
CA ARG A 75 2.58 13.09 22.47
C ARG A 75 3.62 12.60 23.49
N LYS A 76 3.18 12.38 24.75
CA LYS A 76 4.04 11.87 25.82
C LYS A 76 4.44 10.42 25.59
N GLU A 77 3.50 9.56 25.23
CA GLU A 77 3.75 8.15 24.91
C GLU A 77 4.65 8.01 23.67
N THR A 78 4.37 8.79 22.62
CA THR A 78 5.22 8.81 21.42
C THR A 78 6.67 9.16 21.75
N VAL A 79 6.89 10.25 22.50
CA VAL A 79 8.24 10.66 22.89
C VAL A 79 8.90 9.62 23.79
N GLN A 80 8.17 9.01 24.72
CA GLN A 80 8.72 7.96 25.59
C GLN A 80 9.20 6.75 24.77
N THR A 81 8.40 6.27 23.81
CA THR A 81 8.80 5.17 22.93
C THR A 81 9.98 5.58 22.04
N THR A 82 9.98 6.79 21.48
CA THR A 82 11.11 7.29 20.68
C THR A 82 12.41 7.35 21.49
N VAL A 83 12.36 7.89 22.72
CA VAL A 83 13.53 7.97 23.61
C VAL A 83 14.03 6.58 24.00
N ALA A 84 13.13 5.63 24.26
CA ALA A 84 13.51 4.25 24.56
C ALA A 84 14.26 3.60 23.38
N VAL A 85 13.75 3.76 22.15
CA VAL A 85 14.43 3.27 20.94
C VAL A 85 15.77 3.99 20.73
N PHE A 86 15.81 5.30 20.95
CA PHE A 86 17.04 6.09 20.79
C PHE A 86 18.13 5.66 21.78
N ALA A 87 17.75 5.40 23.04
CA ALA A 87 18.67 4.89 24.05
C ALA A 87 19.25 3.52 23.65
N LEU A 88 18.41 2.61 23.14
CA LEU A 88 18.87 1.33 22.63
C LEU A 88 19.86 1.50 21.46
N VAL A 89 19.56 2.38 20.51
CA VAL A 89 20.45 2.68 19.37
C VAL A 89 21.79 3.24 19.85
N VAL A 90 21.80 4.14 20.83
CA VAL A 90 23.03 4.70 21.40
C VAL A 90 23.89 3.62 22.05
N VAL A 91 23.29 2.69 22.80
CA VAL A 91 24.01 1.56 23.41
C VAL A 91 24.68 0.70 22.33
N VAL A 92 23.94 0.34 21.27
CA VAL A 92 24.49 -0.46 20.17
C VAL A 92 25.58 0.32 19.41
N ALA A 93 25.39 1.62 19.18
CA ALA A 93 26.38 2.47 18.51
C ALA A 93 27.70 2.56 19.30
N ILE A 94 27.63 2.73 20.62
CA ILE A 94 28.82 2.74 21.49
C ILE A 94 29.52 1.38 21.45
N PHE A 95 28.76 0.28 21.52
CA PHE A 95 29.32 -1.07 21.43
C PHE A 95 30.08 -1.28 20.12
N LEU A 96 29.47 -0.94 18.98
CA LEU A 96 30.12 -1.05 17.67
C LEU A 96 31.35 -0.15 17.58
N TRP A 97 31.27 1.09 18.06
CA TRP A 97 32.40 2.01 18.06
C TRP A 97 33.60 1.46 18.85
N ILE A 98 33.37 0.86 20.02
CA ILE A 98 34.44 0.20 20.81
C ILE A 98 35.06 -0.96 20.03
N VAL A 99 34.23 -1.77 19.38
CA VAL A 99 34.68 -2.89 18.57
C VAL A 99 35.53 -2.41 17.41
N ASP A 100 35.07 -1.38 16.68
CA ASP A 100 35.80 -0.80 15.53
C ASP A 100 37.18 -0.26 15.95
N VAL A 101 37.26 0.49 17.05
CA VAL A 101 38.53 1.00 17.58
C VAL A 101 39.42 -0.16 18.04
N GLY A 102 38.86 -1.16 18.71
CA GLY A 102 39.59 -2.34 19.16
C GLY A 102 40.18 -3.13 17.99
N PHE A 103 39.41 -3.31 16.91
CA PHE A 103 39.90 -3.94 15.69
C PHE A 103 40.98 -3.10 15.01
N LEU A 104 40.83 -1.78 14.93
CA LEU A 104 41.83 -0.88 14.36
C LEU A 104 43.18 -1.01 15.09
N TRP A 105 43.17 -0.94 16.42
CA TRP A 105 44.37 -1.11 17.26
C TRP A 105 45.00 -2.49 17.10
N MET A 106 44.18 -3.55 17.03
CA MET A 106 44.67 -4.91 16.85
C MET A 106 45.35 -5.09 15.48
N VAL A 107 44.75 -4.54 14.42
CA VAL A 107 45.31 -4.58 13.06
C VAL A 107 46.61 -3.77 12.98
N GLU A 108 46.67 -2.58 13.55
CA GLU A 108 47.90 -1.76 13.59
C GLU A 108 49.05 -2.48 14.28
N LYS A 109 48.78 -3.13 15.42
CA LYS A 109 49.78 -3.88 16.17
C LYS A 109 50.26 -5.13 15.44
N LEU A 110 49.38 -5.82 14.71
CA LEU A 110 49.71 -7.02 13.95
C LEU A 110 50.46 -6.72 12.65
N LEU A 111 50.08 -5.67 11.92
CA LEU A 111 50.76 -5.25 10.70
C LEU A 111 52.02 -4.41 10.94
N GLY A 112 52.32 -4.05 12.21
CA GLY A 112 53.51 -3.29 12.57
C GLY A 112 53.56 -1.90 11.91
N ARG A 113 52.43 -1.42 11.42
CA ARG A 113 52.32 -0.13 10.74
C ARG A 113 52.10 0.93 11.82
N SER A 114 53.19 1.31 12.50
CA SER A 114 53.22 2.55 13.28
C SER A 114 53.10 3.71 12.29
N ALA A 115 51.94 4.37 12.26
CA ALA A 115 51.88 5.76 11.83
C ALA A 115 52.39 6.65 12.98
#